data_AF-A0A3C1GAS2-F1
#
_entry.id   AF-A0A3C1GAS2-F1
#
_cell.length_a   1.000
_cell.length_b   1.000
_cell.length_c   1.000
_cell.angle_alpha   90.00
_cell.angle_beta   90.00
_cell.angle_gamma   90.00
#
_symmetry.space_group_name_H-M   'P 1'
#
loop_
_entity.id
_entity.type
_entity.pdbx_description
1 polymer ?
#
loop_
_entity_poly.entity_id
_entity_poly.type
_entity_poly.pdbx_seq_one_letter_code
_entity_poly.pdbx_strand_id
1 'polypeptide(L)'
;MLSSATMPDLLVVTDAWRAACPGAAAGVLAMRDVVNPAEHPALERRIAAGEAALRARFQGADRAALRALPTLQAYAAYYKRWGKT
;
A
#
# COMPACT_ATOMS: atom_id res chain seq x y z
N MET A 1 1.79 37.10 28.76
CA MET A 1 2.58 36.38 27.75
C MET A 1 2.09 34.94 27.72
N LEU A 2 1.18 34.60 26.81
CA LEU A 2 0.74 33.21 26.62
C LEU A 2 1.82 32.49 25.82
N SER A 3 2.41 31.46 26.43
CA SER A 3 3.38 30.56 25.81
C SER A 3 2.75 29.93 24.58
N SER A 4 3.31 30.18 23.41
CA SER A 4 2.90 29.52 22.17
C SER A 4 3.37 28.07 22.27
N ALA A 5 2.47 27.15 22.63
CA ALA A 5 2.75 25.73 22.60
C ALA A 5 3.15 25.36 21.17
N THR A 6 4.37 24.84 20.99
CA THR A 6 4.82 24.27 19.73
C THR A 6 3.85 23.16 19.33
N MET A 7 3.06 23.38 18.27
CA MET A 7 2.27 22.30 17.69
C MET A 7 3.24 21.23 17.17
N PRO A 8 3.04 19.94 17.51
CA PRO A 8 3.86 18.88 16.94
C PRO A 8 3.69 18.85 15.43
N ASP A 9 4.78 18.56 14.71
CA ASP A 9 4.76 18.37 13.27
C ASP A 9 3.77 17.26 12.90
N LEU A 10 2.77 17.60 12.09
CA LEU A 10 1.71 16.68 11.64
C LEU A 10 2.26 15.48 10.85
N LEU A 11 3.36 15.68 10.13
CA LEU A 11 4.07 14.64 9.38
C LEU A 11 5.56 14.94 9.39
N VAL A 12 6.36 13.99 9.88
CA VAL A 12 7.82 14.05 9.82
C VAL A 12 8.31 12.94 8.90
N VAL A 13 9.04 13.31 7.84
CA VAL A 13 9.66 12.35 6.91
C VAL A 13 11.13 12.22 7.28
N THR A 14 11.52 11.04 7.76
CA THR A 14 12.89 10.77 8.24
C THR A 14 13.89 10.68 7.09
N ASP A 15 15.15 11.01 7.36
CA ASP A 15 16.24 10.86 6.38
C ASP A 15 16.42 9.40 5.94
N ALA A 16 16.23 8.45 6.87
CA ALA A 16 16.22 7.03 6.56
C ALA A 16 15.14 6.66 5.53
N TRP A 17 13.94 7.24 5.63
CA TRP A 17 12.88 7.02 4.65
C TRP A 17 13.21 7.65 3.30
N ARG A 18 13.73 8.89 3.29
CA ARG A 18 14.15 9.57 2.05
C ARG A 18 15.24 8.80 1.31
N ALA A 19 16.22 8.27 2.03
CA ALA A 19 17.28 7.45 1.48
C ALA A 19 16.76 6.10 0.94
N ALA A 20 15.80 5.48 1.64
CA ALA A 20 15.22 4.19 1.22
C ALA A 20 14.22 4.31 0.06
N CYS A 21 13.64 5.49 -0.16
CA CYS A 21 12.63 5.73 -1.20
C CYS A 21 13.00 6.93 -2.10
N PRO A 22 14.08 6.85 -2.91
CA PRO A 22 14.46 7.94 -3.80
C PRO A 22 13.35 8.27 -4.80
N GLY A 23 13.01 9.56 -4.92
CA GLY A 23 11.96 10.05 -5.81
C GLY A 23 10.52 9.88 -5.29
N ALA A 24 10.33 9.30 -4.11
CA ALA A 24 9.00 9.21 -3.50
C ALA A 24 8.60 10.54 -2.84
N ALA A 25 7.30 10.87 -2.93
CA ALA A 25 6.69 11.97 -2.20
C ALA A 25 5.84 11.42 -1.03
N ALA A 26 5.82 12.15 0.07
CA ALA A 26 5.00 11.84 1.23
C ALA A 26 4.14 13.05 1.60
N GLY A 27 2.89 12.82 1.96
CA GLY A 27 1.92 13.84 2.36
C GLY A 27 0.78 13.24 3.15
N VAL A 28 0.01 14.10 3.84
CA VAL A 28 -1.18 13.71 4.60
C VAL A 28 -2.40 14.33 3.95
N LEU A 29 -3.46 13.53 3.75
CA LEU A 29 -4.79 13.98 3.35
C LEU A 29 -5.74 13.80 4.54
N ALA A 30 -6.22 14.91 5.09
CA ALA A 30 -7.26 14.89 6.11
C ALA A 30 -8.64 15.03 5.44
N MET A 31 -9.45 13.98 5.55
CA MET A 31 -10.85 14.00 5.10
C MET A 31 -11.76 14.19 6.30
N ARG A 32 -12.73 15.09 6.18
CA ARG A 32 -13.74 15.38 7.22
C ARG A 32 -15.11 14.96 6.72
N ASP A 33 -15.97 14.55 7.65
CA ASP A 33 -17.37 14.17 7.38
C ASP A 33 -17.52 13.04 6.33
N VAL A 34 -16.54 12.13 6.29
CA VAL A 34 -16.55 10.94 5.43
C VAL A 34 -16.90 9.69 6.23
N VAL A 35 -17.55 8.74 5.56
CA VAL A 35 -17.85 7.40 6.09
C VAL A 35 -16.98 6.37 5.37
N ASN A 36 -16.32 5.50 6.13
CA ASN A 36 -15.62 4.32 5.60
C ASN A 36 -16.41 3.06 5.97
N PRO A 37 -17.50 2.75 5.25
CA PRO A 37 -18.30 1.57 5.54
C PRO A 37 -17.47 0.30 5.31
N ALA A 38 -17.81 -0.77 6.02
CA ALA A 38 -17.13 -2.06 5.87
C ALA A 38 -17.23 -2.59 4.42
N GLU A 39 -18.32 -2.27 3.73
CA GLU A 39 -18.60 -2.70 2.37
C GLU A 39 -19.20 -1.55 1.54
N HIS A 40 -18.85 -1.51 0.26
CA HIS A 40 -19.45 -0.58 -0.70
C HIS A 40 -19.74 -1.32 -2.02
N PRO A 41 -21.02 -1.50 -2.43
CA PRO A 41 -21.37 -2.39 -3.54
C PRO A 41 -20.67 -2.11 -4.88
N ALA A 42 -20.36 -0.85 -5.18
CA ALA A 42 -19.61 -0.52 -6.39
C ALA A 42 -18.12 -0.90 -6.28
N LEU A 43 -17.55 -0.83 -5.08
CA LEU A 43 -16.17 -1.23 -4.83
C LEU A 43 -16.06 -2.76 -4.89
N GLU A 44 -16.97 -3.48 -4.24
CA GLU A 44 -17.03 -4.94 -4.27
C GLU A 44 -17.12 -5.48 -5.70
N ARG A 45 -17.96 -4.88 -6.55
CA ARG A 45 -18.04 -5.25 -7.97
C ARG A 45 -16.71 -5.05 -8.72
N ARG A 46 -15.97 -3.98 -8.42
CA ARG A 46 -14.66 -3.72 -9.04
C ARG A 46 -13.60 -4.70 -8.54
N ILE A 47 -13.61 -5.04 -7.26
CA ILE A 47 -12.74 -6.06 -6.67
C ILE A 47 -12.99 -7.40 -7.35
N ALA A 48 -14.25 -7.85 -7.38
CA ALA A 48 -14.64 -9.12 -8.00
C ALA A 48 -14.26 -9.19 -9.50
N ALA A 49 -14.46 -8.11 -10.25
CA ALA A 49 -14.03 -8.02 -11.65
C ALA A 49 -12.50 -8.13 -11.80
N GLY A 50 -11.75 -7.49 -10.90
CA GLY A 50 -10.28 -7.60 -10.85
C GLY A 50 -9.82 -9.02 -10.56
N GLU A 51 -10.43 -9.69 -9.58
CA GLU A 51 -10.13 -11.09 -9.25
C GLU A 51 -10.43 -12.03 -10.40
N ALA A 52 -11.57 -11.85 -11.08
CA ALA A 52 -11.94 -12.64 -12.25
C ALA A 52 -10.91 -12.47 -13.38
N ALA A 53 -10.47 -11.23 -13.65
CA ALA A 53 -9.46 -10.94 -14.65
C ALA A 53 -8.09 -11.56 -14.29
N LEU A 54 -7.68 -11.51 -13.02
CA LEU A 54 -6.46 -12.17 -12.56
C LEU A 54 -6.54 -13.69 -12.71
N ARG A 55 -7.67 -14.30 -12.32
CA ARG A 55 -7.89 -15.75 -12.43
C ARG A 55 -7.87 -16.22 -13.88
N ALA A 56 -8.48 -15.46 -14.79
CA ALA A 56 -8.42 -15.74 -16.22
C ALA A 56 -6.99 -15.59 -16.77
N ARG A 57 -6.30 -14.50 -16.43
CA ARG A 57 -4.93 -14.21 -16.90
C ARG A 57 -3.93 -15.29 -16.49
N PHE A 58 -4.08 -15.85 -15.29
CA PHE A 58 -3.15 -16.85 -14.74
C PHE A 58 -3.76 -18.25 -14.68
N GLN A 59 -4.80 -18.53 -15.47
CA GLN A 59 -5.38 -19.85 -15.55
C GLN A 59 -4.32 -20.88 -15.95
N GLY A 60 -4.23 -21.98 -15.20
CA GLY A 60 -3.25 -23.04 -15.46
C GLY A 60 -1.82 -22.75 -15.00
N ALA A 61 -1.54 -21.55 -14.47
CA ALA A 61 -0.25 -21.28 -13.84
C ALA A 61 -0.13 -22.05 -12.52
N ASP A 62 0.96 -22.78 -12.35
CA ASP A 62 1.29 -23.38 -11.06
C ASP A 62 1.90 -22.33 -10.10
N ARG A 63 2.12 -22.75 -8.86
CA ARG A 63 2.68 -21.88 -7.82
C ARG A 63 4.09 -21.38 -8.16
N ALA A 64 4.89 -22.16 -8.89
CA ALA A 64 6.25 -21.77 -9.27
C ALA A 64 6.21 -20.68 -10.35
N ALA A 65 5.34 -20.84 -11.35
CA ALA A 65 5.09 -19.85 -12.40
C ALA A 65 4.58 -18.52 -11.82
N LEU A 66 3.65 -18.57 -10.86
CA LEU A 66 3.20 -17.36 -10.17
C LEU A 66 4.33 -16.68 -9.39
N ARG A 67 5.13 -17.45 -8.63
CA ARG A 67 6.28 -16.92 -7.88
C ARG A 67 7.37 -16.31 -8.76
N ALA A 68 7.46 -16.71 -10.02
CA ALA A 68 8.39 -16.15 -10.98
C ALA A 68 7.97 -14.76 -11.49
N LEU A 69 6.76 -14.30 -11.20
CA LEU A 69 6.30 -12.96 -11.59
C LEU A 69 7.16 -11.88 -10.91
N PRO A 70 7.72 -10.92 -11.67
CA PRO A 70 8.58 -9.86 -11.10
C PRO A 70 7.91 -9.10 -9.95
N THR A 71 6.60 -8.86 -10.04
CA THR A 71 5.82 -8.17 -9.00
C THR A 71 5.78 -8.98 -7.70
N LEU A 72 5.62 -10.31 -7.77
CA LEU A 72 5.60 -11.15 -6.57
C LEU A 72 7.01 -11.36 -6.00
N GLN A 73 8.04 -11.38 -6.84
CA GLN A 73 9.43 -11.41 -6.38
C GLN A 73 9.81 -10.12 -5.66
N ALA A 74 9.43 -8.95 -6.20
CA ALA A 74 9.64 -7.66 -5.55
C ALA A 74 8.90 -7.58 -4.21
N TYR A 75 7.65 -8.04 -4.16
CA TYR A 75 6.86 -8.12 -2.93
C TYR A 75 7.53 -9.02 -1.87
N ALA A 76 7.96 -10.22 -2.26
CA ALA A 76 8.63 -11.15 -1.37
C ALA A 76 9.98 -10.59 -0.86
N ALA A 77 10.79 -10.01 -1.75
CA ALA A 77 12.07 -9.40 -1.40
C ALA A 77 11.88 -8.24 -0.41
N TYR A 78 10.85 -7.41 -0.62
CA TYR A 78 10.50 -6.32 0.28
C TYR A 78 10.16 -6.85 1.68
N TYR A 79 9.27 -7.84 1.81
CA TYR A 79 8.84 -8.33 3.12
C TYR A 79 9.89 -9.18 3.86
N LYS A 80 10.77 -9.86 3.11
CA LYS A 80 11.88 -10.64 3.66
C LYS A 80 12.76 -9.83 4.63
N ARG A 81 12.93 -8.52 4.40
CA ARG A 81 13.75 -7.65 5.26
C ARG A 81 13.22 -7.48 6.69
N TRP A 82 11.98 -7.89 6.95
CA TRP A 82 11.38 -7.89 8.29
C TRP A 82 11.07 -9.29 8.82
N GLY A 83 11.73 -10.31 8.29
CA GLY A 83 11.52 -11.70 8.73
C GLY A 83 10.15 -12.27 8.35
N LYS A 84 9.40 -11.62 7.45
CA LYS A 84 8.17 -12.16 6.86
C LYS A 84 8.54 -12.92 5.59
N THR A 85 8.29 -14.22 5.55
CA THR A 85 8.47 -15.11 4.39
C THR A 85 7.15 -15.68 3.92
#